data_AF-A0A1F6PL89-F1
#
_entry.id   AF-A0A1F6PL89-F1
#
_cell.length_a   1.000
_cell.length_b   1.000
_cell.length_c   1.000
_cell.angle_alpha   90.00
_cell.angle_beta   90.00
_cell.angle_gamma   90.00
#
_symmetry.space_group_name_H-M   'P 1'
#
loop_
_entity.id
_entity.type
_entity.pdbx_description
1 polymer ?
#
loop_
_entity_poly.entity_id
_entity_poly.type
_entity_poly.pdbx_seq_one_letter_code
_entity_poly.pdbx_strand_id
1 'polypeptide(L)' 'MTSNAMQGYSAFVYEVKDRYMAECSTLRVVSSGITPHEAIENLKQEIHTTFKSNDIQINPVFERR' A
#
# COMPACT_ATOMS: atom_id res chain seq x y z
N MET A 1 -16.62 -22.75 10.33
CA MET A 1 -16.53 -21.28 10.23
C MET A 1 -15.13 -20.95 9.73
N THR A 2 -14.97 -20.73 8.43
CA THR A 2 -13.69 -20.25 7.90
C THR A 2 -13.62 -18.77 8.26
N SER A 3 -12.75 -18.40 9.21
CA SER A 3 -12.45 -16.98 9.39
C SER A 3 -11.89 -16.49 8.07
N ASN A 4 -12.56 -15.54 7.40
CA ASN A 4 -11.91 -14.71 6.39
C ASN A 4 -10.81 -13.95 7.14
N ALA A 5 -9.60 -14.53 7.18
CA ALA A 5 -8.46 -13.86 7.75
C ALA A 5 -8.15 -12.67 6.84
N MET A 6 -8.50 -11.46 7.29
CA MET A 6 -8.10 -10.22 6.61
C MET A 6 -6.58 -10.25 6.48
N GLN A 7 -6.08 -10.28 5.25
CA GLN A 7 -4.66 -10.25 5.00
C GLN A 7 -4.18 -8.80 5.10
N GLY A 8 -3.48 -8.51 6.19
CA GLY A 8 -2.79 -7.24 6.41
C GLY A 8 -1.39 -7.26 5.80
N TYR A 9 -1.07 -6.28 4.95
CA TYR A 9 0.25 -6.08 4.38
C TYR A 9 0.84 -4.76 4.87
N SER A 10 2.14 -4.74 5.17
CA SER A 10 2.86 -3.51 5.45
C SER A 10 3.22 -2.80 4.15
N ALA A 11 3.15 -1.48 4.16
CA ALA A 11 3.65 -0.64 3.06
C ALA A 11 4.61 0.42 3.61
N PHE A 12 5.78 0.54 2.98
CA PHE A 12 6.72 1.62 3.28
C PHE A 12 6.30 2.88 2.55
N VAL A 13 6.24 3.99 3.27
CA VAL A 13 5.90 5.29 2.70
C VAL A 13 7.09 6.23 2.87
N TYR A 14 7.58 6.76 1.76
CA TYR A 14 8.75 7.63 1.71
C TYR A 14 8.60 8.73 0.66
N GLU A 15 9.25 9.86 0.88
CA GLU A 15 9.25 11.00 -0.02
C GLU A 15 10.35 10.86 -1.08
N VAL A 16 10.01 11.18 -2.33
CA VAL A 16 10.93 11.23 -3.47
C VAL A 16 10.64 12.50 -4.27
N LYS A 17 11.50 13.52 -4.09
CA LYS A 17 11.30 14.87 -4.65
C LYS A 17 9.97 15.43 -4.18
N ASP A 18 9.10 15.85 -5.10
CA ASP A 18 7.80 16.48 -4.81
C ASP A 18 6.65 15.46 -4.72
N ARG A 19 6.94 14.18 -4.48
CA ARG A 19 5.96 13.09 -4.44
C ARG A 19 6.24 12.12 -3.31
N TYR A 20 5.20 11.40 -2.91
CA TYR A 20 5.28 10.28 -1.98
C TYR A 20 5.15 8.96 -2.73
N MET A 21 5.97 8.00 -2.36
CA MET A 21 5.93 6.63 -2.84
C MET A 21 5.35 5.74 -1.74
N ALA A 22 4.53 4.78 -2.12
CA ALA A 22 4.08 3.72 -1.23
C ALA A 22 4.44 2.36 -1.83
N GLU A 23 5.18 1.54 -1.09
CA GLU A 23 5.70 0.26 -1.57
C GLU A 23 5.27 -0.89 -0.66
N CYS A 24 4.61 -1.90 -1.21
CA CYS A 24 4.39 -3.18 -0.54
C CYS A 24 5.34 -4.23 -1.09
N SER A 25 6.50 -4.39 -0.45
CA SER A 25 7.56 -5.29 -0.96
C SER A 25 7.13 -6.77 -0.98
N THR A 26 6.24 -7.19 -0.07
CA THR A 26 5.66 -8.54 -0.05
C THR A 26 4.92 -8.88 -1.34
N LEU A 27 4.18 -7.91 -1.88
CA LEU A 27 3.38 -8.08 -3.10
C LEU A 27 4.09 -7.56 -4.35
N ARG A 28 5.26 -6.93 -4.19
CA ARG A 28 6.04 -6.26 -5.26
C ARG A 28 5.20 -5.22 -6.02
N VAL A 29 4.35 -4.50 -5.28
CA VAL A 29 3.53 -3.41 -5.82
C VAL A 29 4.02 -2.09 -5.26
N VAL A 30 4.09 -1.09 -6.12
CA VAL A 30 4.48 0.28 -5.78
C VAL A 30 3.51 1.27 -6.42
N SER A 31 3.21 2.34 -5.72
CA SER A 31 2.40 3.45 -6.22
C SER A 31 3.01 4.79 -5.81
N SER A 32 2.44 5.89 -6.30
CA SER A 32 2.83 7.24 -5.90
C SER A 32 1.63 8.16 -5.72
N GLY A 33 1.83 9.27 -5.02
CA GLY A 33 0.85 10.34 -4.83
C GLY A 33 1.53 11.68 -4.50
N ILE A 34 0.78 12.77 -4.53
CA ILE A 34 1.22 14.10 -4.08
C ILE A 34 1.25 14.16 -2.56
N THR A 35 0.43 13.34 -1.89
CA THR A 35 0.43 13.19 -0.42
C THR A 35 0.70 11.74 -0.01
N PRO A 36 1.15 11.48 1.23
CA PRO A 36 1.30 10.12 1.74
C PRO A 36 0.00 9.30 1.67
N HIS A 37 -1.14 9.95 1.97
CA HIS A 37 -2.45 9.31 1.94
C HIS A 37 -2.83 8.87 0.53
N GLU A 38 -2.66 9.76 -0.45
CA GLU A 38 -2.92 9.45 -1.87
C GLU A 38 -2.05 8.29 -2.36
N ALA A 39 -0.76 8.27 -2.01
CA ALA A 39 0.13 7.17 -2.37
C ALA A 39 -0.40 5.82 -1.83
N ILE A 40 -0.86 5.78 -0.58
CA ILE A 40 -1.45 4.58 0.04
C ILE A 40 -2.75 4.16 -0.66
N GLU A 41 -3.66 5.09 -0.95
CA GLU A 41 -4.92 4.75 -1.64
C GLU A 41 -4.67 4.23 -3.06
N ASN A 42 -3.74 4.84 -3.78
CA ASN A 42 -3.30 4.33 -5.09
C ASN A 42 -2.67 2.94 -4.96
N LEU A 43 -1.92 2.66 -3.87
CA LEU A 43 -1.33 1.34 -3.63
C LEU A 43 -2.43 0.29 -3.41
N LYS A 44 -3.47 0.62 -2.64
CA LYS A 44 -4.64 -0.26 -2.43
C LYS A 44 -5.29 -0.59 -3.77
N GLN A 45 -5.59 0.42 -4.58
CA GLN A 45 -6.21 0.21 -5.89
C GLN A 45 -5.35 -0.69 -6.81
N GLU A 46 -4.04 -0.47 -6.83
CA GLU A 46 -3.13 -1.28 -7.65
C GLU A 46 -3.08 -2.74 -7.19
N ILE A 47 -3.05 -2.97 -5.87
CA ILE A 47 -3.08 -4.33 -5.31
C ILE A 47 -4.44 -5.00 -5.61
N HIS A 48 -5.55 -4.29 -5.45
CA HIS A 48 -6.88 -4.83 -5.79
C HIS A 48 -6.97 -5.19 -7.28
N THR A 49 -6.40 -4.36 -8.16
CA THR A 49 -6.36 -4.59 -9.61
C THR A 49 -5.49 -5.80 -9.96
N THR A 50 -4.31 -5.91 -9.33
CA THR A 50 -3.33 -6.96 -9.60
C THR A 50 -3.82 -8.33 -9.13
N PHE A 51 -4.39 -8.41 -7.92
CA PHE A 51 -4.72 -9.68 -7.28
C PHE A 51 -6.22 -10.02 -7.30
N LYS A 52 -7.08 -9.15 -7.85
CA LYS A 52 -8.55 -9.29 -7.84
C LYS A 52 -9.12 -9.61 -6.45
N SER A 53 -8.44 -9.14 -5.42
CA SER A 53 -8.80 -9.39 -4.02
C SER A 53 -9.61 -8.21 -3.51
N ASN A 54 -10.72 -8.49 -2.82
CA ASN A 54 -11.63 -7.46 -2.31
C ASN A 54 -11.33 -7.06 -0.85
N ASP A 55 -10.53 -7.84 -0.11
CA ASP A 55 -10.35 -7.69 1.35
C ASP A 55 -8.86 -7.60 1.74
N ILE A 56 -8.20 -6.49 1.37
CA ILE A 56 -6.78 -6.26 1.71
C ILE A 56 -6.67 -5.06 2.65
N GLN A 57 -5.99 -5.27 3.79
CA GLN A 57 -5.64 -4.19 4.71
C GLN A 57 -4.18 -3.77 4.45
N ILE A 58 -3.94 -2.48 4.27
CA ILE A 58 -2.58 -1.93 4.17
C ILE A 58 -2.27 -1.13 5.43
N ASN A 59 -1.19 -1.50 6.11
CA ASN A 59 -0.67 -0.82 7.29
C ASN A 59 0.56 0.00 6.89
N PRO A 60 0.46 1.34 6.81
CA PRO A 60 1.58 2.17 6.41
C PRO A 60 2.66 2.24 7.50
N VAL A 61 3.93 2.20 7.08
CA VAL A 61 5.11 2.42 7.91
C VAL A 61 5.82 3.64 7.36
N PHE A 62 5.85 4.71 8.16
CA PHE A 62 6.50 5.97 7.79
C PHE A 62 7.95 5.95 8.30
N GLU A 63 8.92 5.98 7.38
CA GLU A 63 10.31 6.22 7.77
C GLU A 63 10.54 7.71 8.00
N ARG A 64 10.98 8.10 9.20
CA ARG A 64 11.52 9.43 9.45
C ARG A 64 12.99 9.41 9.05
N ARG A 65 13.36 10.16 8.00
CA ARG A 65 14.74 10.56 7.73
C ARG A 65 14.89 12.05 7.99
#